data_AF-A0A842QPX5-F1
#
_entry.id   AF-A0A842QPX5-F1
#
_cell.length_a   1.000
_cell.length_b   1.000
_cell.length_c   1.000
_cell.angle_alpha   90.00
_cell.angle_beta   90.00
_cell.angle_gamma   90.00
#
_symmetry.space_group_name_H-M   'P 1'
#
loop_
_entity.id
_entity.type
_entity.pdbx_description
1 polymer ?
#
loop_
_entity_poly.entity_id
_entity_poly.type
_entity_poly.pdbx_seq_one_letter_code
_entity_poly.pdbx_strand_id
1 'polypeptide(L)' 'MDKNKDYLLFMSGAMMLTLVSLSALGESRLEVYYSLFTVVYFASSALFRPRRRWFDVPGALLFLGFCYIVLLKIVEIIG' A
#
# COMPACT_ATOMS: atom_id res chain seq x y z
N MET A 1 0.63 25.16 5.30
CA MET A 1 0.21 24.02 4.46
C MET A 1 -0.56 23.06 5.33
N ASP A 2 -1.80 22.75 4.95
CA ASP A 2 -2.64 21.78 5.67
C ASP A 2 -1.98 20.40 5.52
N LYS A 3 -1.35 19.89 6.59
CA LYS A 3 -0.67 18.57 6.59
C LYS A 3 -1.53 17.43 6.03
N ASN A 4 -2.85 17.56 6.14
CA ASN A 4 -3.81 16.60 5.58
C ASN A 4 -3.89 16.64 4.05
N LYS A 5 -3.78 17.83 3.44
CA LYS A 5 -3.79 17.98 1.97
C LYS A 5 -2.52 17.41 1.35
N ASP A 6 -1.36 17.68 1.95
CA ASP A 6 -0.07 17.17 1.46
C ASP A 6 -0.03 15.63 1.53
N TYR A 7 -0.57 15.05 2.62
CA TYR A 7 -0.71 13.61 2.77
C TYR A 7 -1.61 12.99 1.69
N LEU A 8 -2.78 13.59 1.43
CA LEU A 8 -3.72 13.08 0.42
C LEU A 8 -3.13 13.16 -0.99
N LEU A 9 -2.45 14.26 -1.33
CA LEU A 9 -1.80 14.46 -2.63
C LEU A 9 -0.67 13.46 -2.86
N PHE A 10 0.17 13.24 -1.85
CA PHE A 10 1.25 12.27 -1.95
C PHE A 10 0.73 10.84 -2.06
N MET A 11 -0.27 10.48 -1.25
CA MET A 11 -0.88 9.16 -1.28
C MET A 11 -1.56 8.88 -2.63
N SER A 12 -2.38 9.80 -3.14
CA SER A 12 -3.05 9.62 -4.43
C SER A 12 -2.06 9.56 -5.59
N GLY A 13 -1.03 10.42 -5.56
CA GLY A 13 0.03 10.44 -6.56
C GLY A 13 0.82 9.14 -6.58
N ALA A 14 1.28 8.68 -5.41
CA ALA A 14 2.04 7.44 -5.29
C ALA A 14 1.22 6.20 -5.68
N MET A 15 -0.08 6.16 -5.34
CA MET A 15 -0.97 5.08 -5.76
C MET A 15 -1.16 5.04 -7.28
N MET A 16 -1.42 6.19 -7.92
CA MET A 16 -1.52 6.24 -9.39
C MET A 16 -0.21 5.84 -10.06
N LEU A 17 0.92 6.32 -9.56
CA LEU A 17 2.25 5.99 -10.11
C LEU A 17 2.49 4.48 -10.03
N THR A 18 2.16 3.86 -8.91
CA THR A 18 2.28 2.40 -8.73
C THR A 18 1.40 1.63 -9.71
N LEU A 19 0.16 2.07 -9.90
CA LEU A 19 -0.78 1.45 -10.84
C LEU A 19 -0.26 1.54 -12.28
N VAL A 20 0.17 2.73 -12.70
CA VAL A 20 0.70 2.99 -14.05
C VAL A 20 2.00 2.23 -14.27
N SER A 21 2.92 2.23 -13.30
CA SER A 21 4.17 1.48 -13.40
C SER A 21 3.92 -0.01 -13.56
N LEU A 22 3.06 -0.63 -12.74
CA LEU A 22 2.77 -2.06 -12.88
C LEU A 22 2.05 -2.37 -14.20
N SER A 23 1.12 -1.51 -14.61
CA SER A 23 0.43 -1.68 -15.88
C SER A 23 1.40 -1.57 -17.06
N ALA A 24 2.39 -0.69 -16.99
CA ALA A 24 3.43 -0.54 -18.00
C ALA A 24 4.41 -1.72 -18.01
N LEU A 25 4.64 -2.36 -16.85
CA LEU A 25 5.38 -3.61 -16.71
C LEU A 25 4.62 -4.84 -17.24
N GLY A 26 3.34 -4.69 -17.61
CA GLY A 26 2.51 -5.79 -18.11
C GLY A 26 2.12 -6.81 -17.03
N GLU A 27 2.33 -6.48 -15.76
CA GLU A 27 1.94 -7.32 -14.63
C GLU A 27 0.42 -7.31 -14.51
N SER A 28 -0.23 -8.48 -14.60
CA SER A 28 -1.67 -8.61 -14.32
C SER A 28 -1.97 -9.27 -12.96
N ARG A 29 -0.91 -9.61 -12.21
CA ARG A 29 -1.01 -10.31 -10.94
C ARG A 29 -1.57 -9.39 -9.86
N LEU A 30 -2.83 -9.63 -9.50
CA LEU A 30 -3.57 -8.87 -8.47
C LEU A 30 -2.80 -8.77 -7.15
N GLU A 31 -2.07 -9.83 -6.79
CA GLU A 31 -1.24 -9.93 -5.59
C GLU A 31 -0.14 -8.86 -5.51
N VAL A 32 0.50 -8.55 -6.64
CA VAL A 32 1.60 -7.58 -6.71
C VAL A 32 1.06 -6.17 -6.54
N TYR A 33 -0.06 -5.86 -7.19
CA TYR A 33 -0.76 -4.57 -7.02
C TYR A 33 -1.17 -4.35 -5.56
N TYR A 34 -1.82 -5.32 -4.94
CA TYR A 34 -2.30 -5.20 -3.56
C TYR A 34 -1.14 -5.03 -2.57
N SER A 35 -0.04 -5.76 -2.79
CA SER A 35 1.17 -5.63 -1.96
C SER A 35 1.79 -4.25 -2.05
N LEU A 36 1.96 -3.72 -3.26
CA LEU A 36 2.54 -2.38 -3.45
C LEU A 36 1.62 -1.27 -2.97
N PHE A 37 0.31 -1.40 -3.14
CA PHE A 37 -0.65 -0.45 -2.56
C PHE A 37 -0.56 -0.43 -1.03
N THR A 38 -0.34 -1.58 -0.40
CA THR A 38 -0.11 -1.65 1.05
C THR A 38 1.16 -0.92 1.45
N VAL A 39 2.27 -1.16 0.75
CA VAL A 39 3.55 -0.49 1.00
C VAL A 39 3.43 1.02 0.82
N VAL A 40 2.78 1.48 -0.25
CA VAL A 40 2.56 2.92 -0.52
C VAL A 40 1.74 3.56 0.59
N TYR A 41 0.67 2.90 1.06
CA TYR A 41 -0.15 3.37 2.15
C TYR A 41 0.64 3.48 3.48
N PHE A 42 1.42 2.45 3.83
CA PHE A 42 2.24 2.48 5.03
C PHE A 42 3.38 3.49 4.94
N ALA A 43 4.04 3.60 3.78
CA ALA A 43 5.11 4.57 3.55
C ALA A 43 4.58 6.01 3.66
N SER A 44 3.45 6.32 3.02
CA SER A 44 2.82 7.64 3.12
C SER A 44 2.33 7.93 4.55
N SER A 45 1.75 6.93 5.23
CA SER A 45 1.36 7.04 6.64
C SER A 45 2.56 7.25 7.58
N ALA A 46 3.70 6.61 7.32
CA ALA A 46 4.91 6.77 8.11
C ALA A 46 5.60 8.13 7.85
N LEU A 47 5.65 8.57 6.59
CA LEU A 47 6.34 9.78 6.15
C LEU A 47 5.66 11.05 6.69
N PHE A 48 4.33 11.12 6.58
CA PHE A 48 3.57 12.29 7.02
C PHE A 48 3.11 12.19 8.48
N ARG A 49 3.21 10.99 9.06
CA ARG A 49 2.92 10.67 10.47
C ARG A 49 1.67 11.41 10.97
N PRO A 50 0.50 11.20 10.32
CA PRO A 50 -0.71 11.91 10.71
C PRO A 50 -1.00 11.60 12.18
N ARG A 51 -1.25 12.64 12.97
CA ARG A 51 -1.49 12.52 14.42
C ARG A 51 -2.85 11.86 14.62
N ARG A 52 -2.89 10.53 14.60
CA ARG A 52 -4.12 9.74 14.70
C ARG A 52 -4.50 9.58 16.17
N ARG A 53 -5.75 9.94 16.48
CA ARG A 53 -6.34 9.89 17.83
C ARG A 53 -7.07 8.56 18.09
N TRP A 54 -7.19 7.71 17.06
CA TRP A 54 -7.95 6.46 17.05
C TRP A 54 -7.20 5.35 16.32
N PHE A 55 -7.62 4.11 16.56
CA PHE A 55 -7.05 2.90 15.97
C PHE A 55 -7.07 2.93 14.44
N ASP A 56 -5.95 2.54 13.84
CA ASP A 56 -5.74 2.56 12.40
C ASP A 56 -6.37 1.36 11.70
N VAL A 57 -7.71 1.33 11.65
CA VAL A 57 -8.49 0.30 10.96
C VAL A 57 -8.03 0.07 9.51
N PRO A 58 -7.88 1.11 8.64
CA PRO A 58 -7.42 0.91 7.28
C PRO A 58 -5.97 0.40 7.19
N GLY A 59 -5.08 0.85 8.09
CA GLY A 59 -3.71 0.35 8.16
C GLY A 59 -3.65 -1.12 8.56
N ALA A 60 -4.41 -1.52 9.58
CA ALA A 60 -4.49 -2.90 10.03
C ALA A 60 -5.03 -3.83 8.94
N LEU A 61 -6.06 -3.40 8.21
CA LEU A 61 -6.69 -4.19 7.14
C LEU A 61 -5.74 -4.39 5.96
N LEU A 62 -5.01 -3.33 5.56
CA LEU A 62 -3.97 -3.41 4.53
C LEU A 62 -2.81 -4.29 4.98
N PHE A 63 -2.35 -4.17 6.23
CA PHE A 63 -1.27 -5.00 6.78
C PHE A 63 -1.62 -6.48 6.80
N LEU A 64 -2.84 -6.82 7.27
CA LEU A 64 -3.33 -8.19 7.27
C LEU A 64 -3.44 -8.74 5.85
N GLY A 65 -3.95 -7.95 4.90
CA GLY A 65 -3.99 -8.33 3.49
C GLY A 65 -2.60 -8.56 2.89
N PHE A 66 -1.61 -7.73 3.25
CA PHE A 66 -0.22 -7.94 2.84
C PHE A 66 0.38 -9.22 3.44
N CYS A 67 0.21 -9.46 4.75
CA CYS A 67 0.68 -10.71 5.37
C CYS A 67 0.06 -11.95 4.72
N TYR A 68 -1.22 -11.88 4.36
CA TYR A 68 -1.92 -12.98 3.67
C TYR A 68 -1.33 -13.25 2.28
N ILE A 69 -1.08 -12.21 1.48
CA ILE A 69 -0.47 -12.36 0.14
C ILE A 69 0.96 -12.89 0.24
N VAL A 70 1.75 -12.39 1.19
CA VAL A 70 3.11 -12.87 1.42
C VAL A 70 3.11 -14.35 1.83
N LEU A 71 2.17 -14.78 2.67
CA LEU A 71 2.02 -16.20 3.03
C LEU A 71 1.70 -17.07 1.81
N LEU A 72 0.78 -16.63 0.94
CA LEU A 72 0.46 -17.36 -0.30
C LEU A 72 1.70 -17.49 -1.20
N LYS A 73 2.49 -16.42 -1.34
CA LYS A 73 3.73 -16.45 -2.11
C LYS A 73 4.79 -17.35 -1.51
N ILE A 74 4.95 -17.35 -0.19
CA ILE A 74 5.88 -18.25 0.50
C ILE A 74 5.49 -19.71 0.26
N VAL A 75 4.19 -20.03 0.33
CA VAL A 75 3.68 -21.38 0.03
C VAL A 75 3.93 -21.77 -1.43
N GLU A 76 3.73 -20.85 -2.38
CA GLU A 76 4.01 -21.08 -3.80
C GLU A 76 5.50 -21.29 -4.11
N ILE A 77 6.39 -20.69 -3.33
CA ILE A 77 7.85 -20.84 -3.50
C ILE A 77 8.37 -22.13 -2.86
N ILE A 78 7.75 -22.55 -1.75
CA ILE A 78 8.19 -23.72 -0.97
C ILE A 78 7.52 -25.02 -1.46
N GLY A 79 6.31 -24.95 -2.01
CA GLY A 79 5.56 -26.09 -2.56
C GLY A 79 5.89 -26.38 -4.01
#